data_AF-A0A1B1BGS2-F1
#
_entry.id   AF-A0A1B1BGS2-F1
#
_cell.length_a   1.000
_cell.length_b   1.000
_cell.length_c   1.000
_cell.angle_alpha   90.00
_cell.angle_beta   90.00
_cell.angle_gamma   90.00
#
_symmetry.space_group_name_H-M   'P 1'
#
loop_
_entity.id
_entity.type
_entity.pdbx_description
1 polymer ?
#
loop_
_entity_poly.entity_id
_entity_poly.type
_entity_poly.pdbx_seq_one_letter_code
_entity_poly.pdbx_strand_id
1 'polypeptide(L)'
;MKKVIALTTAIGVALVVLTGVAPASAEATRVDTSTSTVAPLADPTQTLWPLYKTVYDGTIYELVTEAGVETPVPLSFEKWRDVYKFSSFENTATDFVKYPWSPTVYAVTFWPGGESAWQWTPITFAQWQTAGFPSARIAGWIKGSYYYQWGSSPEVLVEGADGINHKLSYTEWEASGFRAFQWRSAEGFFKLTWSNDIVRMTNIGFGQGGPIDYAEWAAEGFPTPQVGPRLPNDMFLIFPDSSTVHYTAPGIYRPVTFDEWTAAGRPTPELVKGH
;
A
#
# COMPACT_ATOMS: atom_id res chain seq x y z
N MET A 1 3.40 -8.57 11.96
CA MET A 1 4.44 -7.61 12.33
C MET A 1 4.61 -6.63 11.17
N LYS A 2 3.74 -5.60 11.10
CA LYS A 2 3.87 -4.53 10.09
C LYS A 2 5.17 -3.80 10.37
N LYS A 3 6.19 -4.04 9.54
CA LYS A 3 7.39 -3.19 9.45
C LYS A 3 6.92 -1.84 8.92
N VAL A 4 6.46 -0.99 9.83
CA VAL A 4 6.43 0.45 9.64
C VAL A 4 7.90 0.86 9.59
N ILE A 5 8.46 0.92 8.39
CA ILE A 5 9.70 1.65 8.16
C ILE A 5 9.31 3.13 8.30
N ALA A 6 9.34 3.61 9.54
CA ALA A 6 9.29 5.03 9.83
C ALA A 6 10.58 5.63 9.29
N LEU A 7 10.52 6.15 8.07
CA LEU A 7 11.52 7.07 7.57
C LEU A 7 11.27 8.39 8.31
N THR A 8 11.86 8.53 9.50
CA THR A 8 11.84 9.75 10.29
C THR A 8 12.74 10.77 9.60
N THR A 9 12.20 11.45 8.60
CA THR A 9 12.80 12.70 8.10
C THR A 9 12.65 13.72 9.21
N ALA A 10 13.75 13.99 9.92
CA ALA A 10 13.85 15.08 10.87
C ALA A 10 13.66 16.41 10.12
N ILE A 11 12.42 16.89 10.05
CA ILE A 11 12.15 18.29 9.73
C ILE A 11 12.56 19.07 10.98
N GLY A 12 13.75 19.67 10.92
CA GLY A 12 14.15 20.69 11.87
C GLY A 12 13.16 21.84 11.80
N VAL A 13 12.24 21.89 12.77
CA VAL A 13 11.40 23.06 13.01
C VAL A 13 12.32 24.13 13.58
N ALA A 14 12.81 25.02 12.71
CA ALA A 14 13.42 26.26 13.14
C ALA A 14 12.32 27.11 13.80
N LEU A 15 12.31 27.12 15.13
CA LEU A 15 11.53 28.05 15.94
C LEU A 15 12.11 29.46 15.73
N VAL A 16 11.59 30.18 14.75
CA VAL A 16 11.89 31.60 14.58
C VAL A 16 11.09 32.38 15.63
N VAL A 17 11.78 32.79 16.68
CA VAL A 17 11.29 33.75 17.66
C VAL A 17 11.16 35.11 16.96
N LEU A 18 9.94 35.51 16.63
CA LEU A 18 9.62 36.85 16.16
C LEU A 18 9.64 37.81 17.36
N THR A 19 10.76 38.51 17.53
CA THR A 19 10.85 39.66 18.42
C THR A 19 10.06 40.83 17.82
N GLY A 20 9.11 41.35 18.60
CA GLY A 20 8.31 42.52 18.23
C GLY A 20 9.19 43.76 18.13
N VAL A 21 9.22 44.36 16.95
CA VAL A 21 9.78 45.71 16.72
C VAL A 21 8.60 46.68 16.55
N ALA A 22 8.64 47.76 17.32
CA ALA A 22 7.65 48.83 17.35
C ALA A 22 7.47 49.52 15.98
N PRO A 23 6.28 50.06 15.68
CA PRO A 23 6.06 50.80 14.44
C PRO A 23 6.75 52.17 14.50
N ALA A 24 7.69 52.41 13.58
CA ALA A 24 8.20 53.73 13.26
C ALA A 24 7.22 54.44 12.31
N SER A 25 6.80 55.66 12.66
CA SER A 25 6.07 56.55 11.78
C SER A 25 6.91 56.87 10.55
N ALA A 26 6.47 56.40 9.38
CA ALA A 26 7.05 56.76 8.09
C ALA A 26 6.25 57.92 7.47
N GLU A 27 6.96 58.99 7.11
CA GLU A 27 6.46 60.14 6.37
C GLU A 27 5.95 59.72 4.98
N ALA A 28 4.75 60.19 4.64
CA ALA A 28 4.11 59.95 3.37
C ALA A 28 4.81 60.73 2.25
N THR A 29 5.68 60.05 1.49
CA THR A 29 6.20 60.57 0.22
C THR A 29 5.15 60.32 -0.87
N ARG A 30 4.57 61.39 -1.40
CA ARG A 30 3.55 61.36 -2.46
C ARG A 30 4.21 61.00 -3.79
N VAL A 31 4.05 59.75 -4.23
CA VAL A 31 4.46 59.31 -5.57
C VAL A 31 3.33 59.64 -6.54
N ASP A 32 3.55 60.65 -7.40
CA ASP A 32 2.65 60.98 -8.50
C ASP A 32 2.60 59.80 -9.48
N THR A 33 1.53 59.02 -9.37
CA THR A 33 1.30 57.84 -10.20
C THR A 33 0.60 58.29 -11.48
N SER A 34 1.39 58.54 -12.54
CA SER A 34 0.86 58.80 -13.87
C SER A 34 0.11 57.57 -14.38
N THR A 35 -1.23 57.62 -14.36
CA THR A 35 -2.12 56.55 -14.82
C THR A 35 -2.09 56.52 -16.34
N SER A 36 -1.18 55.73 -16.90
CA SER A 36 -1.26 55.36 -18.32
C SER A 36 -2.44 54.40 -18.49
N THR A 37 -3.53 54.86 -19.09
CA THR A 37 -4.66 54.03 -19.52
C THR A 37 -4.18 53.12 -20.64
N VAL A 38 -3.60 51.96 -20.28
CA VAL A 38 -3.29 50.89 -21.23
C VAL A 38 -4.63 50.35 -21.73
N ALA A 39 -4.83 50.38 -23.05
CA ALA A 39 -6.00 49.77 -23.67
C ALA A 39 -6.08 48.28 -23.25
N PRO A 40 -7.24 47.76 -22.86
CA PRO A 40 -7.38 46.36 -22.48
C PRO A 40 -6.89 45.50 -23.64
N LEU A 41 -5.81 44.75 -23.40
CA LEU A 41 -5.35 43.70 -24.31
C LEU A 41 -6.55 42.76 -24.51
N ALA A 42 -6.87 42.46 -25.76
CA ALA A 42 -7.91 41.48 -26.06
C ALA A 42 -7.54 40.16 -25.35
N ASP A 43 -8.47 39.64 -24.54
CA ASP A 43 -8.25 38.35 -23.89
C ASP A 43 -8.00 37.29 -24.98
N PRO A 44 -6.93 36.48 -24.84
CA PRO A 44 -6.68 35.42 -25.81
C PRO A 44 -7.91 34.52 -25.89
N THR A 45 -8.33 34.16 -27.11
CA THR A 45 -9.48 33.29 -27.32
C THR A 45 -9.23 31.96 -26.63
N GLN A 46 -9.90 31.74 -25.50
CA GLN A 46 -9.72 30.55 -24.70
C GLN A 46 -10.40 29.36 -25.39
N THR A 47 -9.66 28.27 -25.59
CA THR A 47 -10.21 27.01 -26.12
C THR A 47 -11.01 26.32 -25.01
N LEU A 48 -12.25 25.94 -25.32
CA LEU A 48 -13.11 25.17 -24.42
C LEU A 48 -13.05 23.69 -24.79
N TRP A 49 -12.93 22.84 -23.79
CA TRP A 49 -12.83 21.39 -23.95
C TRP A 49 -14.14 20.69 -23.53
N PRO A 50 -14.40 19.46 -24.00
CA PRO A 50 -15.52 18.65 -23.52
C PRO A 50 -15.45 18.45 -22.00
N LEU A 51 -16.59 18.55 -21.33
CA LEU A 51 -16.70 18.41 -19.87
C LEU A 51 -17.32 17.06 -19.50
N TYR A 52 -16.68 16.39 -18.54
CA TYR A 52 -17.15 15.12 -17.99
C TYR A 52 -17.26 15.20 -16.48
N LYS A 53 -18.20 14.46 -15.89
CA LYS A 53 -18.40 14.38 -14.44
C LYS A 53 -18.32 12.94 -13.96
N THR A 54 -17.52 12.70 -12.94
CA THR A 54 -17.47 11.42 -12.24
C THR A 54 -18.73 11.21 -11.40
N VAL A 55 -19.33 10.03 -11.51
CA VAL A 55 -20.64 9.73 -10.89
C VAL A 55 -20.58 9.52 -9.37
N TYR A 56 -19.40 9.29 -8.81
CA TYR A 56 -19.23 8.88 -7.40
C TYR A 56 -18.79 10.03 -6.46
N ASP A 57 -18.07 11.04 -6.95
CA ASP A 57 -17.65 12.21 -6.16
C ASP A 57 -18.07 13.55 -6.77
N GLY A 58 -18.58 13.53 -8.00
CA GLY A 58 -19.10 14.70 -8.69
C GLY A 58 -18.03 15.66 -9.22
N THR A 59 -16.75 15.27 -9.21
CA THR A 59 -15.67 16.07 -9.81
C THR A 59 -15.93 16.25 -11.31
N ILE A 60 -15.84 17.49 -11.78
CA ILE A 60 -15.93 17.82 -13.19
C ILE A 60 -14.49 17.84 -13.75
N TYR A 61 -14.31 17.26 -14.92
CA TYR A 61 -13.07 17.22 -15.67
C TYR A 61 -13.29 17.90 -17.01
N GLU A 62 -12.28 18.63 -17.48
CA GLU A 62 -12.16 19.02 -18.88
C GLU A 62 -11.22 18.05 -19.59
N LEU A 63 -11.57 17.59 -20.79
CA LEU A 63 -10.75 16.65 -21.57
C LEU A 63 -9.86 17.42 -22.54
N VAL A 64 -8.67 17.79 -22.07
CA VAL A 64 -7.71 18.61 -22.82
C VAL A 64 -7.05 17.77 -23.91
N THR A 65 -7.07 18.24 -25.16
CA THR A 65 -6.35 17.57 -26.27
C THR A 65 -5.09 18.36 -26.64
N GLU A 66 -3.93 17.85 -26.26
CA GLU A 66 -2.63 18.44 -26.60
C GLU A 66 -1.80 17.45 -27.41
N ALA A 67 -1.31 17.90 -28.57
CA ALA A 67 -0.56 17.05 -29.51
C ALA A 67 -1.26 15.72 -29.87
N GLY A 68 -2.61 15.71 -29.90
CA GLY A 68 -3.42 14.52 -30.19
C GLY A 68 -3.59 13.56 -29.01
N VAL A 69 -3.15 13.94 -27.81
CA VAL A 69 -3.35 13.16 -26.57
C VAL A 69 -4.43 13.83 -25.74
N GLU A 70 -5.48 13.07 -25.42
CA GLU A 70 -6.57 13.51 -24.55
C GLU A 70 -6.22 13.23 -23.09
N THR A 71 -6.21 14.27 -22.25
CA THR A 71 -5.86 14.18 -20.82
C THR A 71 -6.99 14.78 -19.98
N PRO A 72 -7.57 14.02 -19.02
CA PRO A 72 -8.58 14.55 -18.12
C PRO A 72 -7.92 15.47 -17.08
N VAL A 73 -8.36 16.73 -17.02
CA VAL A 73 -7.88 17.73 -16.06
C VAL A 73 -9.03 18.11 -15.13
N PRO A 74 -8.89 17.99 -13.80
CA PRO A 74 -9.93 18.42 -12.86
C PRO A 74 -10.25 19.91 -13.05
N LEU A 75 -11.53 20.23 -13.18
CA LEU A 75 -12.05 21.57 -13.40
C LEU A 75 -12.47 22.20 -12.07
N SER A 76 -11.88 23.35 -11.73
CA SER A 76 -12.32 24.12 -10.55
C SER A 76 -13.70 24.75 -10.77
N PHE A 77 -14.40 25.07 -9.69
CA PHE A 77 -15.70 25.74 -9.75
C PHE A 77 -15.60 27.11 -10.44
N GLU A 78 -14.56 27.89 -10.13
CA GLU A 78 -14.33 29.21 -10.73
C GLU A 78 -14.13 29.09 -12.22
N LYS A 79 -13.34 28.12 -12.70
CA LYS A 79 -13.15 27.90 -14.13
C LYS A 79 -14.45 27.44 -14.80
N TRP A 80 -15.21 26.55 -14.16
CA TRP A 80 -16.52 26.12 -14.69
C TRP A 80 -17.53 27.27 -14.80
N ARG A 81 -17.55 28.18 -13.81
CA ARG A 81 -18.42 29.37 -13.81
C ARG A 81 -17.94 30.44 -14.79
N ASP A 82 -16.67 30.84 -14.69
CA ASP A 82 -16.16 32.06 -15.33
C ASP A 82 -15.73 31.80 -16.77
N VAL A 83 -15.18 30.63 -17.07
CA VAL A 83 -14.72 30.25 -18.41
C VAL A 83 -15.82 29.48 -19.15
N TYR A 84 -16.31 28.40 -18.54
CA TYR A 84 -17.31 27.53 -19.17
C TYR A 84 -18.76 28.01 -19.01
N LYS A 85 -19.02 29.10 -18.26
CA LYS A 85 -20.36 29.67 -18.07
C LYS A 85 -21.42 28.65 -17.65
N PHE A 86 -21.05 27.72 -16.76
CA PHE A 86 -21.89 26.61 -16.32
C PHE A 86 -22.38 25.70 -17.46
N SER A 87 -21.57 25.53 -18.50
CA SER A 87 -21.83 24.54 -19.55
C SER A 87 -22.13 23.17 -18.94
N SER A 88 -23.04 22.44 -19.58
CA SER A 88 -23.38 21.07 -19.20
C SER A 88 -22.18 20.14 -19.35
N PHE A 89 -22.19 19.05 -18.60
CA PHE A 89 -21.21 17.97 -18.66
C PHE A 89 -21.92 16.65 -18.96
N GLU A 90 -21.17 15.69 -19.50
CA GLU A 90 -21.59 14.30 -19.61
C GLU A 90 -21.07 13.49 -18.41
N ASN A 91 -21.74 12.41 -18.05
CA ASN A 91 -21.19 11.51 -17.02
C ASN A 91 -20.08 10.64 -17.62
N THR A 92 -19.01 10.40 -16.86
CA THR A 92 -17.95 9.49 -17.28
C THR A 92 -18.42 8.05 -17.31
N ALA A 93 -17.99 7.29 -18.32
CA ALA A 93 -18.14 5.83 -18.31
C ALA A 93 -17.31 5.25 -17.15
N THR A 94 -17.99 4.59 -16.21
CA THR A 94 -17.38 4.11 -14.95
C THR A 94 -17.84 2.70 -14.66
N ASP A 95 -16.90 1.75 -14.49
CA ASP A 95 -17.17 0.41 -13.94
C ASP A 95 -16.87 0.40 -12.44
N PHE A 96 -17.57 -0.44 -11.68
CA PHE A 96 -17.33 -0.61 -10.25
C PHE A 96 -16.89 -2.04 -10.01
N VAL A 97 -15.69 -2.21 -9.44
CA VAL A 97 -15.07 -3.51 -9.27
C VAL A 97 -14.58 -3.73 -7.85
N LYS A 98 -14.46 -4.99 -7.46
CA LYS A 98 -13.82 -5.39 -6.22
C LYS A 98 -13.21 -6.78 -6.34
N TYR A 99 -12.30 -7.09 -5.42
CA TYR A 99 -11.91 -8.48 -5.19
C TYR A 99 -12.99 -9.22 -4.40
N PRO A 100 -13.10 -10.56 -4.54
CA PRO A 100 -14.07 -11.35 -3.78
C PRO A 100 -13.73 -11.39 -2.28
N TRP A 101 -12.46 -11.23 -1.93
CA TRP A 101 -11.91 -11.29 -0.57
C TRP A 101 -11.70 -9.90 0.08
N SER A 102 -11.86 -8.80 -0.67
CA SER A 102 -11.72 -7.44 -0.14
C SER A 102 -13.08 -6.74 -0.04
N PRO A 103 -13.33 -5.96 1.03
CA PRO A 103 -14.50 -5.09 1.12
C PRO A 103 -14.37 -3.81 0.26
N THR A 104 -13.17 -3.48 -0.23
CA THR A 104 -12.90 -2.24 -0.94
C THR A 104 -13.49 -2.28 -2.35
N VAL A 105 -14.35 -1.32 -2.66
CA VAL A 105 -14.86 -1.10 -4.01
C VAL A 105 -14.01 -0.04 -4.71
N TYR A 106 -13.69 -0.28 -5.98
CA TYR A 106 -12.96 0.64 -6.83
C TYR A 106 -13.86 1.12 -7.96
N ALA A 107 -13.89 2.42 -8.20
CA ALA A 107 -14.41 3.00 -9.42
C ALA A 107 -13.31 3.03 -10.48
N VAL A 108 -13.62 2.53 -11.68
CA VAL A 108 -12.73 2.52 -12.84
C VAL A 108 -13.32 3.46 -13.87
N THR A 109 -12.80 4.70 -13.90
CA THR A 109 -13.22 5.71 -14.87
C THR A 109 -12.42 5.54 -16.16
N PHE A 110 -13.14 5.29 -17.26
CA PHE A 110 -12.55 5.01 -18.56
C PHE A 110 -12.27 6.30 -19.33
N TRP A 111 -11.03 6.77 -19.22
CA TRP A 111 -10.53 7.87 -20.05
C TRP A 111 -9.99 7.36 -21.40
N PRO A 112 -10.02 8.18 -22.46
CA PRO A 112 -9.35 7.87 -23.72
C PRO A 112 -7.85 7.60 -23.53
N GLY A 113 -7.27 6.74 -24.37
CA GLY A 113 -5.86 6.30 -24.24
C GLY A 113 -5.66 4.93 -23.59
N GLY A 114 -6.73 4.20 -23.29
CA GLY A 114 -6.67 2.80 -22.84
C GLY A 114 -6.34 2.63 -21.35
N GLU A 115 -5.99 1.40 -20.96
CA GLU A 115 -5.80 0.99 -19.55
C GLU A 115 -4.81 1.87 -18.77
N SER A 116 -3.78 2.39 -19.45
CA SER A 116 -2.82 3.32 -18.85
C SER A 116 -3.44 4.66 -18.44
N ALA A 117 -4.46 5.13 -19.17
CA ALA A 117 -5.17 6.36 -18.91
C ALA A 117 -6.33 6.18 -17.91
N TRP A 118 -6.81 4.96 -17.70
CA TRP A 118 -7.90 4.70 -16.76
C TRP A 118 -7.54 5.14 -15.34
N GLN A 119 -8.51 5.79 -14.70
CA GLN A 119 -8.42 6.21 -13.30
C GLN A 119 -9.07 5.15 -12.42
N TRP A 120 -8.28 4.63 -11.48
CA TRP A 120 -8.73 3.63 -10.51
C TRP A 120 -8.77 4.31 -9.15
N THR A 121 -9.94 4.40 -8.54
CA THR A 121 -10.13 5.11 -7.27
C THR A 121 -10.85 4.21 -6.28
N PRO A 122 -10.24 3.88 -5.12
CA PRO A 122 -11.00 3.24 -4.05
C PRO A 122 -12.07 4.23 -3.56
N ILE A 123 -13.32 3.79 -3.50
CA ILE A 123 -14.43 4.65 -3.10
C ILE A 123 -14.90 4.33 -1.69
N THR A 124 -15.26 5.37 -0.96
CA THR A 124 -15.93 5.27 0.34
C THR A 124 -17.38 4.82 0.18
N PHE A 125 -18.00 4.38 1.27
CA PHE A 125 -19.43 4.05 1.27
C PHE A 125 -20.30 5.24 0.81
N ALA A 126 -19.98 6.47 1.23
CA ALA A 126 -20.71 7.66 0.82
C ALA A 126 -20.59 7.92 -0.69
N GLN A 127 -19.40 7.74 -1.28
CA GLN A 127 -19.21 7.87 -2.73
C GLN A 127 -19.95 6.75 -3.50
N TRP A 128 -19.95 5.53 -2.98
CA TRP A 128 -20.72 4.43 -3.57
C TRP A 128 -22.23 4.67 -3.51
N GLN A 129 -22.71 5.27 -2.41
CA GLN A 129 -24.09 5.75 -2.28
C GLN A 129 -24.41 6.87 -3.27
N THR A 130 -23.52 7.86 -3.42
CA THR A 130 -23.67 8.96 -4.40
C THR A 130 -23.77 8.41 -5.83
N ALA A 131 -23.02 7.35 -6.15
CA ALA A 131 -23.12 6.65 -7.42
C ALA A 131 -24.41 5.82 -7.60
N GLY A 132 -25.27 5.72 -6.57
CA GLY A 132 -26.53 4.97 -6.62
C GLY A 132 -26.41 3.49 -6.27
N PHE A 133 -25.39 3.09 -5.50
CA PHE A 133 -25.10 1.69 -5.13
C PHE A 133 -25.03 0.72 -6.32
N PRO A 134 -24.23 1.02 -7.37
CA PRO A 134 -24.03 0.12 -8.48
C PRO A 134 -23.47 -1.23 -7.99
N SER A 135 -23.91 -2.33 -8.61
CA SER A 135 -23.37 -3.66 -8.32
C SER A 135 -21.90 -3.73 -8.72
N ALA A 136 -21.02 -4.02 -7.75
CA ALA A 136 -19.60 -4.17 -8.02
C ALA A 136 -19.29 -5.54 -8.64
N ARG A 137 -18.69 -5.55 -9.83
CA ARG A 137 -18.23 -6.77 -10.50
C ARG A 137 -17.00 -7.34 -9.78
N ILE A 138 -16.91 -8.66 -9.74
CA ILE A 138 -15.69 -9.32 -9.26
C ILE A 138 -14.60 -9.19 -10.33
N ALA A 139 -13.45 -8.63 -9.93
CA ALA A 139 -12.28 -8.52 -10.77
C ALA A 139 -11.20 -9.50 -10.30
N GLY A 140 -10.50 -10.13 -11.24
CA GLY A 140 -9.30 -10.93 -10.95
C GLY A 140 -8.04 -10.07 -10.81
N TRP A 141 -8.08 -8.81 -11.24
CA TRP A 141 -6.99 -7.86 -11.10
C TRP A 141 -7.51 -6.41 -11.00
N ILE A 142 -6.87 -5.62 -10.14
CA ILE A 142 -7.10 -4.20 -9.91
C ILE A 142 -5.75 -3.49 -9.95
N LYS A 143 -5.67 -2.33 -10.62
CA LYS A 143 -4.43 -1.54 -10.75
C LYS A 143 -3.81 -1.27 -9.39
N GLY A 144 -2.49 -1.49 -9.30
CA GLY A 144 -1.72 -1.35 -8.06
C GLY A 144 -1.57 -2.64 -7.23
N SER A 145 -2.21 -3.73 -7.64
CA SER A 145 -2.04 -5.02 -6.94
C SER A 145 -0.65 -5.62 -7.17
N TYR A 146 -0.08 -6.19 -6.12
CA TYR A 146 1.28 -6.74 -6.13
C TYR A 146 1.24 -8.25 -5.84
N TYR A 147 1.72 -9.06 -6.79
CA TYR A 147 1.71 -10.51 -6.68
C TYR A 147 3.07 -11.02 -6.25
N TYR A 148 3.13 -12.00 -5.36
CA TYR A 148 4.37 -12.55 -4.85
C TYR A 148 4.25 -14.02 -4.44
N GLN A 149 5.39 -14.68 -4.32
CA GLN A 149 5.51 -16.07 -3.85
C GLN A 149 6.65 -16.13 -2.84
N TRP A 150 6.42 -16.80 -1.71
CA TRP A 150 7.44 -16.99 -0.68
C TRP A 150 8.45 -18.08 -1.08
N GLY A 151 9.69 -18.00 -0.60
CA GLY A 151 10.68 -19.06 -0.81
C GLY A 151 10.30 -20.38 -0.14
N SER A 152 9.50 -20.32 0.92
CA SER A 152 9.07 -21.49 1.71
C SER A 152 7.75 -22.12 1.26
N SER A 153 7.04 -21.55 0.28
CA SER A 153 5.73 -22.04 -0.16
C SER A 153 5.53 -21.85 -1.66
N PRO A 154 4.96 -22.84 -2.37
CA PRO A 154 4.64 -22.70 -3.79
C PRO A 154 3.38 -21.85 -4.04
N GLU A 155 2.69 -21.37 -3.00
CA GLU A 155 1.46 -20.59 -3.13
C GLU A 155 1.75 -19.18 -3.67
N VAL A 156 0.90 -18.69 -4.59
CA VAL A 156 0.93 -17.30 -5.05
C VAL A 156 -0.01 -16.47 -4.19
N LEU A 157 0.48 -15.32 -3.73
CA LEU A 157 -0.29 -14.36 -2.96
C LEU A 157 -0.41 -13.04 -3.73
N VAL A 158 -1.42 -12.26 -3.39
CA VAL A 158 -1.60 -10.89 -3.86
C VAL A 158 -1.77 -9.96 -2.66
N GLU A 159 -1.06 -8.85 -2.68
CA GLU A 159 -1.39 -7.66 -1.89
C GLU A 159 -2.26 -6.76 -2.77
N GLY A 160 -3.52 -6.57 -2.38
CA GLY A 160 -4.42 -5.65 -3.07
C GLY A 160 -3.93 -4.20 -2.99
N ALA A 161 -4.46 -3.33 -3.83
CA ALA A 161 -4.15 -1.90 -3.76
C ALA A 161 -4.61 -1.24 -2.43
N ASP A 162 -5.43 -1.93 -1.64
CA ASP A 162 -5.84 -1.58 -0.28
C ASP A 162 -4.92 -2.15 0.82
N GLY A 163 -3.85 -2.86 0.44
CA GLY A 163 -2.87 -3.45 1.35
C GLY A 163 -3.33 -4.72 2.05
N ILE A 164 -4.45 -5.33 1.63
CA ILE A 164 -4.90 -6.63 2.14
C ILE A 164 -4.20 -7.74 1.37
N ASN A 165 -3.58 -8.67 2.10
CA ASN A 165 -2.99 -9.87 1.52
C ASN A 165 -4.02 -10.98 1.37
N HIS A 166 -3.96 -11.69 0.25
CA HIS A 166 -4.80 -12.85 -0.03
C HIS A 166 -3.99 -13.94 -0.72
N LYS A 167 -4.16 -15.18 -0.26
CA LYS A 167 -3.63 -16.36 -0.93
C LYS A 167 -4.54 -16.74 -2.09
N LEU A 168 -4.01 -16.73 -3.30
CA LEU A 168 -4.78 -17.03 -4.51
C LEU A 168 -4.99 -18.54 -4.66
N SER A 169 -6.23 -18.91 -4.94
CA SER A 169 -6.54 -20.16 -5.62
C SER A 169 -6.08 -20.11 -7.08
N TYR A 170 -6.00 -21.28 -7.72
CA TYR A 170 -5.68 -21.37 -9.15
C TYR A 170 -6.65 -20.53 -10.01
N THR A 171 -7.96 -20.64 -9.76
CA THR A 171 -8.99 -19.90 -10.50
C THR A 171 -8.88 -18.39 -10.31
N GLU A 172 -8.52 -17.92 -9.11
CA GLU A 172 -8.30 -16.49 -8.89
C GLU A 172 -7.04 -15.97 -9.61
N TRP A 173 -5.96 -16.76 -9.64
CA TRP A 173 -4.77 -16.40 -10.40
C TRP A 173 -5.01 -16.44 -11.91
N GLU A 174 -5.77 -17.42 -12.41
CA GLU A 174 -6.25 -17.46 -13.80
C GLU A 174 -7.11 -16.24 -14.13
N ALA A 175 -8.06 -15.88 -13.27
CA ALA A 175 -8.92 -14.70 -13.46
C ALA A 175 -8.13 -13.38 -13.47
N SER A 176 -6.95 -13.35 -12.86
CA SER A 176 -6.01 -12.21 -12.97
C SER A 176 -5.32 -12.11 -14.33
N GLY A 177 -5.44 -13.15 -15.16
CA GLY A 177 -4.65 -13.34 -16.39
C GLY A 177 -3.26 -13.89 -16.12
N PHE A 178 -3.09 -14.72 -15.08
CA PHE A 178 -1.80 -15.24 -14.63
C PHE A 178 -0.75 -14.14 -14.43
N ARG A 179 -1.10 -13.08 -13.68
CA ARG A 179 -0.17 -11.97 -13.42
C ARG A 179 1.16 -12.51 -12.89
N ALA A 180 2.24 -11.95 -13.42
CA ALA A 180 3.59 -12.26 -12.97
C ALA A 180 3.73 -11.87 -11.49
N PHE A 181 4.47 -12.68 -10.74
CA PHE A 181 4.71 -12.47 -9.32
C PHE A 181 6.19 -12.25 -9.05
N GLN A 182 6.50 -11.57 -7.94
CA GLN A 182 7.85 -11.48 -7.42
C GLN A 182 8.16 -12.70 -6.55
N TRP A 183 9.20 -13.45 -6.90
CA TRP A 183 9.70 -14.53 -6.06
C TRP A 183 10.56 -14.00 -4.91
N ARG A 184 10.12 -14.23 -3.67
CA ARG A 184 10.82 -13.86 -2.42
C ARG A 184 11.59 -15.05 -1.87
N SER A 185 12.58 -15.53 -2.63
CA SER A 185 13.31 -16.77 -2.36
C SER A 185 14.01 -16.82 -0.99
N ALA A 186 14.39 -15.66 -0.44
CA ALA A 186 15.04 -15.55 0.85
C ALA A 186 14.07 -15.36 2.03
N GLU A 187 12.75 -15.31 1.80
CA GLU A 187 11.76 -15.07 2.84
C GLU A 187 10.73 -16.19 2.91
N GLY A 188 10.09 -16.38 4.06
CA GLY A 188 9.03 -17.36 4.20
C GLY A 188 8.55 -17.60 5.62
N PHE A 189 7.71 -18.62 5.75
CA PHE A 189 7.08 -19.03 7.01
C PHE A 189 7.47 -20.47 7.30
N PHE A 190 7.80 -20.74 8.55
CA PHE A 190 8.22 -22.05 9.01
C PHE A 190 7.43 -22.46 10.25
N LYS A 191 7.22 -23.76 10.42
CA LYS A 191 6.68 -24.36 11.63
C LYS A 191 7.56 -25.54 12.03
N LEU A 192 7.93 -25.58 13.29
CA LEU A 192 8.67 -26.72 13.83
C LEU A 192 7.73 -27.90 14.03
N THR A 193 8.14 -29.13 13.69
CA THR A 193 7.30 -30.34 13.87
C THR A 193 6.91 -30.60 15.33
N TRP A 194 7.67 -30.03 16.26
CA TRP A 194 7.55 -30.23 17.70
C TRP A 194 7.09 -28.98 18.46
N SER A 195 6.88 -27.84 17.77
CA SER A 195 6.32 -26.61 18.37
C SER A 195 5.07 -26.14 17.62
N ASN A 196 4.21 -25.40 18.30
CA ASN A 196 3.06 -24.75 17.68
C ASN A 196 3.37 -23.36 17.10
N ASP A 197 4.58 -22.84 17.38
CA ASP A 197 4.99 -21.51 16.93
C ASP A 197 5.14 -21.45 15.40
N ILE A 198 4.66 -20.35 14.81
CA ILE A 198 4.97 -19.98 13.43
C ILE A 198 6.11 -18.97 13.44
N VAL A 199 7.11 -19.20 12.61
CA VAL A 199 8.27 -18.31 12.47
C VAL A 199 8.23 -17.67 11.10
N ARG A 200 8.33 -16.34 11.05
CA ARG A 200 8.57 -15.61 9.81
C ARG A 200 10.06 -15.39 9.64
N MET A 201 10.61 -15.89 8.55
CA MET A 201 11.99 -15.67 8.14
C MET A 201 12.05 -14.51 7.16
N THR A 202 12.75 -13.45 7.53
CA THR A 202 13.06 -12.31 6.63
C THR A 202 14.34 -12.54 5.84
N ASN A 203 15.18 -13.49 6.26
CA ASN A 203 16.29 -14.00 5.48
C ASN A 203 16.59 -15.45 5.87
N ILE A 204 16.15 -16.41 5.04
CA ILE A 204 16.34 -17.85 5.27
C ILE A 204 17.82 -18.21 5.29
N GLY A 205 18.62 -17.66 4.36
CA GLY A 205 20.04 -17.99 4.21
C GLY A 205 20.90 -17.57 5.41
N PHE A 206 20.57 -16.46 6.05
CA PHE A 206 21.27 -15.99 7.26
C PHE A 206 20.61 -16.42 8.57
N GLY A 207 19.50 -17.16 8.51
CA GLY A 207 18.72 -17.45 9.71
C GLY A 207 18.27 -16.15 10.38
N GLN A 208 17.61 -15.25 9.66
CA GLN A 208 17.03 -14.03 10.24
C GLN A 208 15.52 -14.11 10.18
N GLY A 209 14.89 -13.89 11.33
CA GLY A 209 13.46 -14.04 11.52
C GLY A 209 13.08 -14.00 12.99
N GLY A 210 11.82 -14.35 13.25
CA GLY A 210 11.27 -14.42 14.59
C GLY A 210 9.92 -15.11 14.61
N PRO A 211 9.48 -15.56 15.81
CA PRO A 211 8.13 -16.04 15.98
C PRO A 211 7.15 -14.90 15.70
N ILE A 212 6.01 -15.25 15.10
CA ILE A 212 4.91 -14.33 14.86
C ILE A 212 3.64 -14.87 15.50
N ASP A 213 2.74 -13.99 15.87
CA ASP A 213 1.43 -14.40 16.38
C ASP A 213 0.44 -14.74 15.25
N TYR A 214 -0.75 -15.21 15.65
CA TYR A 214 -1.82 -15.56 14.72
C TYR A 214 -2.32 -14.38 13.88
N ALA A 215 -2.47 -13.19 14.49
CA ALA A 215 -2.97 -12.01 13.78
C ALA A 215 -1.96 -11.53 12.74
N GLU A 216 -0.67 -11.66 13.05
CA GLU A 216 0.42 -11.35 12.12
C GLU A 216 0.49 -12.32 10.96
N TRP A 217 0.31 -13.62 11.20
CA TRP A 217 0.24 -14.63 10.14
C TRP A 217 -1.02 -14.48 9.27
N ALA A 218 -2.15 -14.14 9.90
CA ALA A 218 -3.41 -13.84 9.21
C ALA A 218 -3.29 -12.62 8.29
N ALA A 219 -2.60 -11.57 8.73
CA ALA A 219 -2.37 -10.36 7.94
C ALA A 219 -1.53 -10.60 6.67
N GLU A 220 -0.80 -11.71 6.61
CA GLU A 220 -0.02 -12.15 5.45
C GLU A 220 -0.81 -13.10 4.52
N GLY A 221 -2.10 -13.33 4.81
CA GLY A 221 -2.98 -14.17 3.99
C GLY A 221 -2.89 -15.66 4.28
N PHE A 222 -2.44 -16.05 5.48
CA PHE A 222 -2.25 -17.45 5.91
C PHE A 222 -1.41 -18.29 4.91
N PRO A 223 -0.18 -17.84 4.57
CA PRO A 223 0.73 -18.66 3.78
C PRO A 223 1.02 -19.96 4.52
N THR A 224 1.00 -21.08 3.81
CA THR A 224 1.30 -22.39 4.38
C THR A 224 2.75 -22.44 4.83
N PRO A 225 3.04 -22.61 6.13
CA PRO A 225 4.41 -22.68 6.62
C PRO A 225 5.11 -23.95 6.13
N GLN A 226 6.40 -23.86 5.83
CA GLN A 226 7.23 -25.03 5.65
C GLN A 226 7.41 -25.74 7.00
N VAL A 227 6.98 -26.99 7.07
CA VAL A 227 7.08 -27.78 8.29
C VAL A 227 8.39 -28.56 8.30
N GLY A 228 9.17 -28.44 9.39
CA GLY A 228 10.44 -29.16 9.52
C GLY A 228 10.88 -29.31 10.98
N PRO A 229 11.82 -30.21 11.28
CA PRO A 229 12.29 -30.43 12.65
C PRO A 229 13.23 -29.32 13.15
N ARG A 230 13.78 -28.50 12.24
CA ARG A 230 14.82 -27.51 12.52
C ARG A 230 14.56 -26.23 11.73
N LEU A 231 15.01 -25.10 12.26
CA LEU A 231 15.11 -23.83 11.54
C LEU A 231 16.56 -23.59 11.09
N PRO A 232 16.79 -22.78 10.04
CA PRO A 232 18.14 -22.34 9.72
C PRO A 232 18.80 -21.64 10.92
N ASN A 233 20.05 -22.04 11.23
CA ASN A 233 20.87 -21.53 12.34
C ASN A 233 20.25 -21.71 13.74
N ASP A 234 19.42 -22.74 13.96
CA ASP A 234 18.95 -23.09 15.29
C ASP A 234 19.93 -23.98 16.06
N MET A 235 19.86 -23.94 17.39
CA MET A 235 20.72 -24.70 18.28
C MET A 235 19.95 -25.13 19.53
N PHE A 236 20.36 -26.25 20.12
CA PHE A 236 19.94 -26.67 21.45
C PHE A 236 21.11 -26.42 22.40
N LEU A 237 20.84 -25.81 23.54
CA LEU A 237 21.85 -25.36 24.50
C LEU A 237 21.59 -26.00 25.86
N ILE A 238 22.66 -26.28 26.61
CA ILE A 238 22.61 -26.65 28.02
C ILE A 238 23.66 -25.83 28.79
N PHE A 239 23.34 -25.46 30.03
CA PHE A 239 24.24 -24.69 30.89
C PHE A 239 24.93 -25.63 31.91
N PRO A 240 26.18 -25.36 32.33
CA PRO A 240 26.94 -26.27 33.21
C PRO A 240 26.26 -26.60 34.55
N ASP A 241 25.41 -25.69 35.03
CA ASP A 241 24.68 -25.75 36.30
C ASP A 241 23.18 -26.06 36.11
N SER A 242 22.74 -26.41 34.89
CA SER A 242 21.33 -26.68 34.58
C SER A 242 21.16 -27.95 33.76
N SER A 243 20.15 -28.75 34.10
CA SER A 243 19.68 -29.87 33.28
C SER A 243 18.66 -29.46 32.22
N THR A 244 18.27 -28.18 32.17
CA THR A 244 17.26 -27.67 31.24
C THR A 244 17.86 -27.44 29.86
N VAL A 245 17.35 -28.15 28.86
CA VAL A 245 17.68 -27.88 27.47
C VAL A 245 16.94 -26.62 27.01
N HIS A 246 17.69 -25.68 26.43
CA HIS A 246 17.15 -24.48 25.81
C HIS A 246 17.22 -24.61 24.30
N TYR A 247 16.20 -24.14 23.60
CA TYR A 247 16.22 -23.98 22.15
C TYR A 247 16.46 -22.51 21.82
N THR A 248 17.41 -22.27 20.93
CA THR A 248 17.65 -20.95 20.36
C THR A 248 17.53 -21.02 18.85
N ALA A 249 16.84 -20.04 18.29
CA ALA A 249 16.71 -19.82 16.86
C ALA A 249 16.53 -18.31 16.63
N PRO A 250 16.43 -17.85 15.38
CA PRO A 250 16.23 -16.43 15.09
C PRO A 250 14.99 -15.89 15.81
N GLY A 251 15.21 -14.99 16.76
CA GLY A 251 14.15 -14.40 17.59
C GLY A 251 13.51 -15.34 18.64
N ILE A 252 14.03 -16.55 18.84
CA ILE A 252 13.53 -17.53 19.81
C ILE A 252 14.64 -17.89 20.80
N TYR A 253 14.33 -17.78 22.08
CA TYR A 253 15.13 -18.35 23.17
C TYR A 253 14.18 -18.83 24.27
N ARG A 254 14.05 -20.15 24.42
CA ARG A 254 13.16 -20.73 25.43
C ARG A 254 13.64 -22.09 25.94
N PRO A 255 13.28 -22.49 27.16
CA PRO A 255 13.41 -23.89 27.56
C PRO A 255 12.53 -24.76 26.65
N VAL A 256 13.00 -25.97 26.37
CA VAL A 256 12.21 -27.03 25.72
C VAL A 256 11.90 -28.13 26.72
N THR A 257 10.68 -28.66 26.65
CA THR A 257 10.31 -29.83 27.44
C THR A 257 11.03 -31.08 26.93
N PHE A 258 11.08 -32.13 27.75
CA PHE A 258 11.64 -33.42 27.34
C PHE A 258 10.92 -34.01 26.11
N ASP A 259 9.59 -33.83 26.04
CA ASP A 259 8.77 -34.29 24.92
C ASP A 259 9.07 -33.50 23.64
N GLU A 260 9.19 -32.17 23.73
CA GLU A 260 9.60 -31.33 22.60
C GLU A 260 11.01 -31.68 22.09
N TRP A 261 11.97 -31.84 23.00
CA TRP A 261 13.35 -32.24 22.64
C TRP A 261 13.39 -33.64 22.03
N THR A 262 12.58 -34.57 22.53
CA THR A 262 12.44 -35.91 21.95
C THR A 262 11.79 -35.86 20.57
N ALA A 263 10.74 -35.07 20.39
CA ALA A 263 10.06 -34.87 19.12
C ALA A 263 10.94 -34.12 18.09
N ALA A 264 11.90 -33.31 18.56
CA ALA A 264 12.96 -32.71 17.74
C ALA A 264 14.05 -33.71 17.31
N GLY A 265 13.98 -34.97 17.75
CA GLY A 265 14.95 -36.02 17.42
C GLY A 265 16.12 -36.11 18.39
N ARG A 266 15.99 -35.59 19.61
CA ARG A 266 17.03 -35.58 20.65
C ARG A 266 18.39 -35.02 20.19
N PRO A 267 18.42 -33.84 19.55
CA PRO A 267 19.68 -33.22 19.15
C PRO A 267 20.58 -33.00 20.36
N THR A 268 21.87 -33.34 20.24
CA THR A 268 22.86 -33.12 21.30
C THR A 268 22.95 -31.63 21.62
N PRO A 269 22.62 -31.20 22.85
CA PRO A 269 22.74 -29.80 23.22
C PRO A 269 24.21 -29.36 23.30
N GLU A 270 24.50 -28.13 22.88
CA GLU A 270 25.80 -27.50 23.05
C GLU A 270 25.93 -26.93 24.47
N LEU A 271 27.06 -27.23 25.11
CA LEU A 271 27.38 -26.68 26.43
C LEU A 271 27.80 -25.22 26.29
N VAL A 272 26.98 -24.30 26.81
CA VAL A 272 27.32 -22.88 26.87
C VAL A 272 28.38 -22.68 27.94
N LYS A 273 29.63 -22.43 27.55
CA LYS A 273 30.68 -22.06 28.49
C LYS A 273 30.41 -20.63 28.96
N GLY A 274 30.25 -20.45 30.26
CA GLY A 274 29.87 -19.15 30.86
C GLY A 274 30.70 -17.98 30.34
N HIS A 275 30.03 -16.86 30.11
CA HIS A 275 30.65 -15.55 29.92
C HIS A 275 31.29 -15.04 31.21
#